data_AF-A0A536X8X1-F1
#
_entry.id   AF-A0A536X8X1-F1
#
_cell.length_a   1.000
_cell.length_b   1.000
_cell.length_c   1.000
_cell.angle_alpha   90.00
_cell.angle_beta   90.00
_cell.angle_gamma   90.00
#
_symmetry.space_group_name_H-M   'P 1'
#
loop_
_entity.id
_entity.type
_entity.pdbx_description
1 polymer ?
#
loop_
_entity_poly.entity_id
_entity_poly.type
_entity_poly.pdbx_seq_one_letter_code
_entity_poly.pdbx_strand_id
1 'polypeptide(L)'
;EERTGQLAAWTGPLYPLRDGSAIILRILRESGRAQQLTAQQGMYQQMLGGKTAQMLRLRLAPALACVPEISANKYVLNIRFLSQNGEEPRSQRTAESDVPFELTFCNL
;
A
#
# COMPACT_ATOMS: atom_id res chain seq x y z
N GLU A 1 11.79 -2.93 -35.88
CA GLU A 1 11.68 -4.35 -35.45
C GLU A 1 12.85 -4.81 -34.60
N GLU A 2 14.10 -4.48 -34.97
CA GLU A 2 15.31 -4.87 -34.22
C GLU A 2 15.29 -4.47 -32.73
N ARG A 3 14.91 -3.23 -32.40
CA ARG A 3 14.77 -2.77 -31.01
C ARG A 3 13.79 -3.65 -30.20
N THR A 4 12.65 -4.00 -30.79
CA THR A 4 11.64 -4.83 -30.12
C THR A 4 12.16 -6.25 -29.88
N GLY A 5 12.89 -6.81 -30.85
CA GLY A 5 13.55 -8.11 -30.70
C GLY A 5 14.62 -8.12 -29.61
N GLN A 6 15.43 -7.06 -29.52
CA GLN A 6 16.41 -6.89 -28.44
C GLN A 6 15.74 -6.77 -27.06
N LEU A 7 14.66 -6.00 -26.94
CA LEU A 7 13.88 -5.90 -25.70
C LEU A 7 13.27 -7.26 -25.30
N ALA A 8 12.76 -8.03 -26.25
CA ALA A 8 12.23 -9.37 -25.99
C ALA A 8 13.34 -10.31 -25.49
N ALA A 9 14.52 -10.28 -26.10
CA ALA A 9 15.67 -11.06 -25.67
C ALA A 9 16.15 -10.67 -24.26
N TRP A 10 16.20 -9.37 -23.94
CA TRP A 10 16.61 -8.89 -22.62
C TRP A 10 15.59 -9.21 -21.52
N THR A 11 14.28 -9.20 -21.84
CA THR A 11 13.22 -9.43 -20.84
C THR A 11 12.80 -10.89 -20.69
N GLY A 12 12.99 -11.71 -21.72
CA GLY A 12 12.59 -13.13 -21.74
C GLY A 12 13.08 -13.93 -20.52
N PRO A 13 14.37 -13.81 -20.10
CA PRO A 13 14.86 -14.51 -18.91
C PRO A 13 14.17 -14.14 -17.60
N LEU A 14 13.50 -12.98 -17.53
CA LEU A 14 12.78 -12.52 -16.34
C LEU A 14 11.35 -13.06 -16.24
N TYR A 15 10.81 -13.67 -17.30
CA TYR A 15 9.43 -14.15 -17.33
C TYR A 15 9.12 -15.25 -16.31
N PRO A 16 9.99 -16.28 -16.11
CA PRO A 16 9.74 -17.28 -15.07
C PRO A 16 9.65 -16.66 -13.66
N LEU A 17 10.51 -15.68 -13.37
CA LEU A 17 10.48 -14.96 -12.10
C LEU A 17 9.21 -14.11 -11.94
N ARG A 18 8.81 -13.41 -13.01
CA ARG A 18 7.57 -12.62 -13.05
C ARG A 18 6.37 -13.53 -12.76
N ASP A 19 6.28 -14.66 -13.44
CA ASP A 19 5.12 -15.55 -13.38
C ASP A 19 5.03 -16.24 -12.01
N GLY A 20 6.16 -16.73 -11.48
CA GLY A 20 6.23 -17.28 -10.12
C GLY A 20 5.85 -16.24 -9.05
N SER A 21 6.40 -15.03 -9.15
CA SER A 21 6.09 -13.94 -8.22
C SER A 21 4.63 -13.51 -8.31
N ALA A 22 4.04 -13.50 -9.50
CA ALA A 22 2.64 -13.15 -9.70
C ALA A 22 1.69 -14.13 -8.99
N ILE A 23 2.00 -15.43 -9.02
CA ILE A 23 1.23 -16.46 -8.29
C ILE A 23 1.30 -16.23 -6.79
N ILE A 24 2.52 -16.08 -6.23
CA ILE A 24 2.72 -15.89 -4.79
C ILE A 24 2.03 -14.60 -4.32
N LEU A 25 2.22 -13.49 -5.05
CA LEU A 25 1.59 -12.22 -4.72
C LEU A 25 0.06 -12.26 -4.84
N ARG A 26 -0.50 -13.08 -5.74
CA ARG A 26 -1.94 -13.29 -5.82
C ARG A 26 -2.47 -13.98 -4.57
N ILE A 27 -1.88 -15.12 -4.20
CA ILE A 27 -2.29 -15.88 -3.00
C ILE A 27 -2.17 -15.01 -1.75
N LEU A 28 -1.04 -14.31 -1.59
CA LEU A 28 -0.81 -13.40 -0.46
C LEU A 28 -1.86 -12.30 -0.39
N ARG A 29 -2.25 -11.70 -1.53
CA ARG A 29 -3.28 -10.64 -1.55
C ARG A 29 -4.68 -11.14 -1.27
N GLU A 30 -4.97 -12.42 -1.53
CA GLU A 30 -6.26 -13.06 -1.30
C GLU A 30 -6.42 -13.60 0.13
N SER A 31 -5.34 -13.74 0.92
CA SER A 31 -5.39 -14.36 2.26
C SER A 31 -5.99 -13.48 3.37
N GLY A 32 -5.99 -12.16 3.16
CA GLY A 32 -6.42 -11.19 4.17
C GLY A 32 -7.90 -10.80 4.09
N ARG A 33 -8.49 -10.40 5.22
CA ARG A 33 -9.83 -9.80 5.27
C ARG A 33 -9.73 -8.28 5.39
N ALA A 34 -10.51 -7.57 4.58
CA ALA A 34 -10.61 -6.12 4.66
C ALA A 34 -11.37 -5.67 5.91
N GLN A 35 -10.86 -4.64 6.57
CA GLN A 35 -11.45 -3.98 7.73
C GLN A 35 -11.70 -2.52 7.38
N GLN A 36 -12.94 -2.06 7.59
CA GLN A 36 -13.29 -0.66 7.45
C GLN A 36 -12.84 0.10 8.70
N LEU A 37 -12.05 1.15 8.50
CA LEU A 37 -11.45 1.95 9.56
C LEU A 37 -11.55 3.44 9.21
N THR A 38 -11.43 4.28 10.23
CA THR A 38 -11.39 5.73 10.06
C THR A 38 -10.16 6.27 10.77
N ALA A 39 -9.32 7.01 10.03
CA ALA A 39 -8.24 7.78 10.61
C ALA A 39 -8.81 9.09 11.13
N GLN A 40 -8.64 9.33 12.43
CA GLN A 40 -9.13 10.54 13.09
C GLN A 40 -8.15 11.67 12.79
N GLN A 41 -8.64 12.79 12.25
CA GLN A 41 -7.79 13.93 11.86
C GLN A 41 -6.57 13.49 11.04
N GLY A 42 -6.81 12.64 10.04
CA GLY A 42 -5.75 12.12 9.16
C GLY A 42 -4.74 11.18 9.81
N MET A 43 -4.92 10.76 11.06
CA MET A 43 -3.99 9.86 11.76
C MET A 43 -4.66 8.56 12.19
N TYR A 44 -3.97 7.45 12.05
CA TYR A 44 -4.39 6.15 12.55
C TYR A 44 -3.22 5.38 13.12
N GLN A 45 -3.43 4.79 14.31
CA GLN A 45 -2.44 3.95 14.97
C GLN A 45 -3.09 2.66 15.48
N GLN A 46 -2.41 1.53 15.26
CA GLN A 46 -2.86 0.22 15.70
C GLN A 46 -1.70 -0.58 16.30
N MET A 47 -1.93 -1.15 17.48
CA MET A 47 -1.01 -2.11 18.09
C MET A 47 -1.19 -3.48 17.41
N LEU A 48 -0.09 -4.04 16.88
CA LEU A 48 -0.08 -5.34 16.21
C LEU A 48 0.22 -6.50 17.17
N GLY A 49 0.73 -6.21 18.37
CA GLY A 49 0.93 -7.21 19.42
C GLY A 49 1.88 -8.35 19.03
N GLY A 50 2.86 -8.09 18.17
CA GLY A 50 3.79 -9.11 17.68
C GLY A 50 3.27 -9.96 16.51
N LYS A 51 2.04 -9.73 16.04
CA LYS A 51 1.51 -10.38 14.84
C LYS A 51 2.32 -9.93 13.63
N THR A 52 2.80 -10.90 12.86
CA THR A 52 3.52 -10.65 11.61
C THR A 52 2.54 -10.65 10.45
N ALA A 53 2.68 -9.66 9.57
CA ALA A 53 2.04 -9.63 8.27
C ALA A 53 3.13 -9.38 7.22
N GLN A 54 3.07 -10.11 6.11
CA GLN A 54 4.03 -9.97 5.01
C GLN A 54 3.65 -8.81 4.08
N MET A 55 2.36 -8.45 4.03
CA MET A 55 1.87 -7.35 3.23
C MET A 55 0.72 -6.63 3.95
N LEU A 56 0.71 -5.30 3.84
CA LEU A 56 -0.42 -4.45 4.19
C LEU A 56 -1.03 -3.91 2.91
N ARG A 57 -2.36 -3.93 2.82
CA ARG A 57 -3.09 -3.29 1.72
C ARG A 57 -4.00 -2.23 2.31
N LEU A 58 -3.88 -1.01 1.80
CA LEU A 58 -4.75 0.09 2.12
C LEU A 58 -5.54 0.47 0.87
N ARG A 59 -6.86 0.64 1.01
CA ARG A 59 -7.69 1.24 -0.04
C ARG A 59 -8.32 2.52 0.45
N LEU A 60 -8.27 3.51 -0.41
CA LEU A 60 -8.78 4.85 -0.18
C LEU A 60 -9.71 5.20 -1.35
N ALA A 61 -10.81 5.90 -1.07
CA ALA A 61 -11.68 6.39 -2.13
C ALA A 61 -10.93 7.42 -3.00
N PRO A 62 -10.96 7.34 -4.34
CA PRO A 62 -10.27 8.28 -5.21
C PRO A 62 -10.70 9.75 -5.04
N ALA A 63 -11.90 9.98 -4.50
CA ALA A 63 -12.42 11.32 -4.20
C ALA A 63 -11.72 11.99 -3.00
N LEU A 64 -10.98 11.23 -2.18
CA LEU A 64 -10.23 11.76 -1.05
C LEU A 64 -8.88 12.30 -1.55
N ALA A 65 -8.70 13.62 -1.49
CA ALA A 65 -7.48 14.31 -1.91
C ALA A 65 -6.37 14.17 -0.85
N CYS A 66 -6.03 12.94 -0.47
CA CYS A 66 -4.93 12.65 0.45
C CYS A 66 -4.11 11.44 0.00
N VAL A 67 -2.88 11.34 0.49
CA VAL A 67 -2.00 10.18 0.27
C VAL A 67 -1.60 9.57 1.62
N PRO A 68 -1.60 8.23 1.76
CA PRO A 68 -1.19 7.58 2.99
C PRO A 68 0.34 7.47 3.07
N GLU A 69 0.91 7.97 4.15
CA GLU A 69 2.27 7.68 4.61
C GLU A 69 2.18 6.64 5.72
N ILE A 70 2.84 5.49 5.54
CA ILE A 70 2.71 4.34 6.43
C ILE A 70 4.07 4.02 7.05
N SER A 71 4.12 3.90 8.37
CA SER A 71 5.26 3.31 9.09
C SER A 71 4.78 2.16 9.96
N ALA A 72 5.48 1.04 9.91
CA ALA A 72 5.08 -0.16 10.63
C ALA A 72 6.30 -0.92 11.15
N ASN A 73 6.15 -1.50 12.34
CA ASN A 73 7.04 -2.51 12.89
C ASN A 73 6.20 -3.66 13.46
N LYS A 74 6.83 -4.70 14.03
CA LYS A 74 6.11 -5.87 14.57
C LYS A 74 5.16 -5.56 15.73
N TYR A 75 5.22 -4.37 16.30
CA TYR A 75 4.42 -3.94 17.45
C TYR A 75 3.38 -2.88 17.12
N VAL A 76 3.67 -1.98 16.18
CA VAL A 76 2.86 -0.79 15.92
C VAL A 76 2.78 -0.52 14.42
N LEU A 77 1.57 -0.20 13.97
CA LEU A 77 1.27 0.38 12.67
C LEU A 77 0.84 1.84 12.87
N ASN A 78 1.48 2.76 12.16
CA ASN A 78 1.10 4.18 12.08
C ASN A 78 0.80 4.53 10.63
N ILE A 79 -0.31 5.21 10.41
CA ILE A 79 -0.75 5.71 9.11
C ILE A 79 -1.06 7.19 9.26
N ARG A 80 -0.43 8.01 8.43
CA ARG A 80 -0.65 9.45 8.35
C ARG A 80 -1.13 9.79 6.95
N PHE A 81 -2.34 10.32 6.84
CA PHE A 81 -2.90 10.80 5.59
C PHE A 81 -2.46 12.25 5.37
N LEU A 82 -1.74 12.49 4.29
CA LEU A 82 -1.24 13.80 3.90
C LEU A 82 -2.21 14.42 2.89
N SER A 83 -2.69 15.63 3.17
CA SER A 83 -3.54 16.38 2.25
C SER A 83 -2.75 16.77 0.99
N GLN A 84 -3.38 16.65 -0.17
CA GLN A 84 -2.81 17.05 -1.47
C GLN A 84 -3.07 18.53 -1.82
N ASN A 85 -3.32 19.38 -0.82
CA ASN A 85 -3.64 20.79 -1.04
C ASN A 85 -2.38 21.64 -1.27
N GLY A 86 -2.13 22.04 -2.53
CA GLY A 86 -1.28 23.19 -2.88
C GLY A 86 0.00 22.89 -3.68
N GLU A 87 0.39 23.84 -4.53
CA GLU A 87 1.47 23.81 -5.54
C GLU A 87 2.90 23.60 -4.99
N GLU A 88 3.08 23.51 -3.66
CA GLU A 88 4.39 23.31 -3.03
C GLU A 88 4.55 21.87 -2.49
N PRO A 89 5.48 21.07 -3.03
CA PRO A 89 5.75 19.71 -2.54
C PRO A 89 6.28 19.65 -1.10
N ARG A 90 6.53 20.80 -0.45
CA ARG A 90 7.06 20.91 0.93
C ARG A 90 5.99 21.12 2.01
N SER A 91 4.72 21.35 1.65
CA SER A 91 3.63 21.54 2.63
C SER A 91 2.68 20.35 2.70
N GLN A 92 3.18 19.12 2.64
CA GLN A 92 2.39 17.91 2.90
C GLN A 92 1.95 17.89 4.37
N ARG A 93 0.84 18.58 4.65
CA ARG A 93 0.21 18.64 5.98
C ARG A 93 -0.64 17.41 6.17
N THR A 94 -0.70 16.92 7.41
CA THR A 94 -1.68 15.90 7.79
C THR A 94 -3.09 16.41 7.47
N ALA A 95 -3.93 15.56 6.89
CA ALA A 95 -5.32 15.88 6.62
C ALA A 95 -6.03 16.23 7.94
N GLU A 96 -6.75 17.35 7.98
CA GLU A 96 -7.44 17.81 9.19
C GLU A 96 -8.80 17.11 9.37
N SER A 97 -9.29 16.43 8.33
CA SER A 97 -10.54 15.68 8.34
C SER A 97 -10.35 14.21 8.68
N ASP A 98 -11.42 13.58 9.14
CA ASP A 98 -11.48 12.13 9.25
C ASP A 98 -11.41 11.48 7.88
N VAL A 99 -10.60 10.42 7.77
CA VAL A 99 -10.36 9.72 6.50
C VAL A 99 -10.84 8.27 6.64
N PRO A 100 -11.96 7.88 6.01
CA PRO A 100 -12.39 6.49 5.95
C PRO A 100 -11.51 5.70 4.96
N PHE A 101 -11.08 4.50 5.33
CA PHE A 101 -10.24 3.63 4.52
C PHE A 101 -10.47 2.15 4.83
N GLU A 102 -10.06 1.28 3.90
CA GLU A 102 -9.98 -0.16 4.15
C GLU A 102 -8.54 -0.57 4.42
N LEU A 103 -8.33 -1.39 5.44
CA LEU A 103 -7.06 -2.03 5.75
C LEU A 103 -7.18 -3.55 5.68
N THR A 104 -6.22 -4.19 5.03
CA THR A 104 -6.09 -5.65 4.99
C THR A 104 -4.68 -6.05 5.40
N PHE A 105 -4.59 -6.98 6.36
CA PHE A 105 -3.36 -7.68 6.71
C PHE A 105 -3.28 -8.97 5.90
N CYS A 106 -2.23 -9.11 5.10
CA CYS A 106 -1.98 -10.24 4.21
C CYS A 106 -0.80 -11.05 4.75
N ASN A 107 -1.00 -12.37 4.90
CA ASN A 107 0.02 -13.32 5.34
C ASN A 107 -0.13 -14.63 4.57
N LEU A 108 0.98 -15.29 4.22
CA LEU A 108 1.00 -16.65 3.67
C LEU A 108 1.00 -17.70 4.77
#